data_AF-A0A7V9HU53-F1
#
_entry.id   AF-A0A7V9HU53-F1
#
_cell.length_a   1.000
_cell.length_b   1.000
_cell.length_c   1.000
_cell.angle_alpha   90.00
_cell.angle_beta   90.00
_cell.angle_gamma   90.00
#
_symmetry.space_group_name_H-M   'P 1'
#
loop_
_entity.id
_entity.type
_entity.pdbx_description
1 polymer ?
#
loop_
_entity_poly.entity_id
_entity_poly.type
_entity_poly.pdbx_seq_one_letter_code
_entity_poly.pdbx_strand_id
1 'polypeptide(L)'
;MNRHVNAISGRLSLRHPQRRSLEILDRITEISPPKKDTDIQAALAAISSEFPSVTDFEREFPSLCFALATGVGKTRLMGAFISYLHLAHGFNNFFV
;
A
#
# COMPACT_ATOMS: atom_id res chain seq x y z
N MET A 1 -3.61 10.70 11.12
CA MET A 1 -2.58 9.62 11.20
C MET A 1 -3.30 8.32 11.52
N ASN A 2 -3.29 7.36 10.60
CA ASN A 2 -4.09 6.14 10.72
C ASN A 2 -3.62 5.26 11.90
N ARG A 3 -4.56 4.88 12.78
CA ARG A 3 -4.28 4.06 13.97
C ARG A 3 -3.64 2.71 13.62
N HIS A 4 -4.02 2.11 12.49
CA HIS A 4 -3.51 0.83 12.03
C HIS A 4 -2.05 0.96 11.59
N VAL A 5 -1.70 2.03 10.87
CA VAL A 5 -0.32 2.30 10.47
C VAL A 5 0.60 2.41 11.69
N ASN A 6 0.21 3.17 12.71
CA ASN A 6 1.01 3.31 13.94
C ASN A 6 1.14 1.98 14.69
N ALA A 7 0.03 1.27 14.90
CA ALA A 7 0.03 0.01 15.64
C ALA A 7 0.87 -1.07 14.93
N ILE A 8 0.74 -1.21 13.62
CA ILE A 8 1.50 -2.17 12.80
C ILE A 8 2.97 -1.77 12.77
N SER A 9 3.28 -0.49 12.58
CA SER A 9 4.66 0.02 12.56
C SER A 9 5.40 -0.30 13.85
N GLY A 10 4.75 -0.09 15.01
CA GLY A 10 5.31 -0.44 16.31
C GLY A 10 5.48 -1.95 16.50
N ARG A 11 4.41 -2.73 16.28
CA ARG A 11 4.43 -4.19 16.50
C ARG A 11 5.42 -4.93 15.60
N LEU A 12 5.58 -4.50 14.35
CA LEU A 12 6.51 -5.11 13.41
C LEU A 12 7.90 -4.47 13.42
N SER A 13 8.13 -3.43 14.24
CA SER A 13 9.38 -2.68 14.27
C SER A 13 9.80 -2.23 12.87
N LEU A 14 8.89 -1.55 12.17
CA LEU A 14 9.15 -1.04 10.83
C LEU A 14 10.17 0.09 10.89
N ARG A 15 11.24 -0.03 10.10
CA ARG A 15 12.23 1.04 9.89
C ARG A 15 11.64 2.12 9.00
N HIS A 16 12.26 3.31 8.99
CA HIS A 16 11.74 4.47 8.28
C HIS A 16 11.29 4.20 6.82
N PRO A 17 12.08 3.52 5.96
CA PRO A 17 11.63 3.22 4.59
C PRO A 17 10.38 2.33 4.54
N GLN A 18 10.28 1.33 5.42
CA GLN A 18 9.13 0.42 5.47
C GLN A 18 7.88 1.13 6.00
N ARG A 19 8.03 1.93 7.07
CA ARG A 19 6.94 2.73 7.63
C ARG A 19 6.40 3.70 6.58
N ARG A 20 7.30 4.37 5.83
CA ARG A 20 6.90 5.27 4.76
C ARG A 20 6.12 4.55 3.66
N SER A 21 6.54 3.35 3.27
CA SER A 21 5.78 2.54 2.31
C SER A 21 4.37 2.21 2.83
N LEU A 22 4.22 1.92 4.13
CA LEU A 22 2.91 1.66 4.75
C LEU A 22 2.03 2.92 4.80
N GLU A 23 2.60 4.08 5.10
CA GLU A 23 1.90 5.38 5.06
C GLU A 23 1.46 5.75 3.62
N ILE A 24 2.26 5.42 2.62
CA ILE A 24 1.90 5.61 1.21
C ILE A 24 0.75 4.68 0.84
N LEU A 25 0.78 3.40 1.24
CA LEU A 25 -0.33 2.49 0.99
C LEU A 25 -1.63 2.99 1.65
N ASP A 26 -1.55 3.44 2.90
CA ASP A 26 -2.68 4.07 3.61
C ASP A 26 -3.27 5.22 2.79
N ARG A 27 -2.43 6.16 2.37
CA ARG A 27 -2.86 7.30 1.54
C ARG A 27 -3.46 6.88 0.20
N ILE A 28 -2.87 5.90 -0.47
CA ILE A 28 -3.40 5.38 -1.74
C ILE A 28 -4.79 4.78 -1.54
N THR A 29 -5.01 4.06 -0.44
CA THR A 29 -6.35 3.50 -0.13
C THR A 29 -7.38 4.55 0.28
N GLU A 30 -6.97 5.77 0.66
CA GLU A 30 -7.89 6.89 0.89
C GLU A 30 -8.32 7.54 -0.42
N ILE A 31 -7.37 7.80 -1.33
CA ILE A 31 -7.64 8.49 -2.61
C ILE A 31 -8.28 7.56 -3.65
N SER A 32 -7.95 6.27 -3.59
CA SER A 32 -8.53 5.22 -4.42
C SER A 32 -8.95 4.05 -3.54
N PRO A 33 -10.15 4.14 -2.91
CA PRO A 33 -10.64 3.09 -2.04
C PRO A 33 -10.73 1.74 -2.76
N PRO A 34 -10.18 0.67 -2.19
CA PRO A 34 -10.08 -0.61 -2.88
C PRO A 34 -11.47 -1.28 -2.94
N LYS A 35 -12.02 -1.38 -4.15
CA LYS A 35 -13.35 -1.98 -4.41
C LYS A 35 -13.34 -2.81 -5.69
N LYS A 36 -14.33 -3.70 -5.81
CA LYS A 36 -14.62 -4.36 -7.08
C LYS A 36 -14.95 -3.32 -8.15
N ASP A 37 -14.59 -3.62 -9.40
CA ASP A 37 -14.89 -2.79 -10.56
C ASP A 37 -14.39 -1.34 -10.42
N THR A 38 -13.17 -1.19 -9.88
CA THR A 38 -12.50 0.11 -9.78
C THR A 38 -12.20 0.64 -11.19
N ASP A 39 -12.60 1.89 -11.46
CA ASP A 39 -12.21 2.59 -12.68
C ASP A 39 -10.69 2.82 -12.65
N ILE A 40 -9.98 2.07 -13.50
CA ILE A 40 -8.52 2.05 -13.56
C ILE A 40 -7.96 3.41 -13.95
N GLN A 41 -8.59 4.10 -14.91
CA GLN A 41 -8.12 5.40 -15.40
C GLN A 41 -8.33 6.49 -14.35
N ALA A 42 -9.49 6.49 -13.70
CA ALA A 42 -9.75 7.41 -12.60
C ALA A 42 -8.80 7.15 -11.40
N ALA A 43 -8.56 5.88 -11.06
CA ALA A 43 -7.62 5.51 -10.00
C ALA A 43 -6.19 5.96 -10.31
N LEU A 44 -5.72 5.72 -11.54
CA LEU A 44 -4.38 6.14 -11.98
C LEU A 44 -4.25 7.66 -11.97
N ALA A 45 -5.26 8.40 -12.44
CA ALA A 45 -5.25 9.86 -12.42
C ALA A 45 -5.22 10.41 -10.97
N ALA A 46 -6.03 9.83 -10.07
CA ALA A 46 -6.04 10.23 -8.66
C ALA A 46 -4.69 9.94 -7.98
N ILE A 47 -4.15 8.73 -8.16
CA ILE A 47 -2.87 8.32 -7.55
C ILE A 47 -1.71 9.13 -8.12
N SER A 48 -1.63 9.32 -9.44
CA SER A 48 -0.54 10.07 -10.07
C SER A 48 -0.54 11.56 -9.72
N SER A 49 -1.70 12.13 -9.34
CA SER A 49 -1.78 13.51 -8.87
C SER A 49 -1.02 13.76 -7.56
N GLU A 50 -0.94 12.77 -6.67
CA GLU A 50 -0.18 12.85 -5.41
C GLU A 50 1.17 12.12 -5.47
N PHE A 51 1.27 11.09 -6.32
CA PHE A 51 2.46 10.27 -6.51
C PHE A 51 2.86 10.23 -8.00
N PRO A 52 3.45 11.31 -8.55
CA PRO A 52 3.74 11.42 -9.99
C PRO A 52 4.68 10.34 -10.55
N SER A 53 5.37 9.59 -9.70
CA SER A 53 6.17 8.43 -10.10
C SER A 53 5.32 7.23 -10.56
N VAL A 54 4.02 7.22 -10.27
CA VAL A 54 3.08 6.19 -10.73
C VAL A 54 2.49 6.65 -12.06
N THR A 55 3.09 6.23 -13.17
CA THR A 55 2.66 6.64 -14.52
C THR A 55 1.75 5.62 -15.20
N ASP A 56 1.85 4.35 -14.81
CA ASP A 56 1.04 3.24 -15.32
C ASP A 56 0.99 2.12 -14.27
N PHE A 57 -0.04 1.29 -14.29
CA PHE A 57 -0.17 0.09 -13.47
C PHE A 57 0.39 -1.17 -14.16
N GLU A 58 0.61 -1.15 -15.48
CA GLU A 58 1.12 -2.29 -16.28
C GLU A 58 0.23 -3.55 -16.23
N ARG A 59 -0.99 -3.43 -15.69
CA ARG A 59 -1.96 -4.50 -15.43
C ARG A 59 -3.38 -3.98 -15.62
N GLU A 60 -4.31 -4.90 -15.84
CA GLU A 60 -5.76 -4.62 -15.93
C GLU A 60 -6.42 -4.44 -14.54
N PHE A 61 -5.63 -4.09 -13.53
CA PHE A 61 -6.06 -3.77 -12.17
C PHE A 61 -5.04 -2.83 -11.52
N PRO A 62 -5.42 -2.05 -10.47
CA PRO A 62 -4.46 -1.22 -9.75
C PRO A 62 -3.31 -2.04 -9.18
N SER A 63 -2.10 -1.78 -9.67
CA SER A 63 -0.87 -2.50 -9.31
C SER A 63 0.18 -1.48 -8.88
N LEU A 64 0.78 -1.69 -7.71
CA LEU A 64 1.69 -0.73 -7.08
C LEU A 64 3.03 -1.37 -6.78
N CYS A 65 4.12 -0.70 -7.16
CA CYS A 65 5.47 -1.13 -6.86
C CYS A 65 6.07 -0.30 -5.72
N PHE A 66 6.56 -0.97 -4.68
CA PHE A 66 7.29 -0.35 -3.58
C PHE A 66 8.75 -0.79 -3.61
N ALA A 67 9.63 0.11 -4.05
CA ALA A 67 11.07 -0.16 -4.14
C ALA A 67 11.74 -0.09 -2.76
N LEU A 68 12.39 -1.19 -2.36
CA LEU A 68 13.25 -1.25 -1.17
C LEU A 68 14.57 -1.96 -1.50
N ALA A 69 15.68 -1.38 -1.02
CA ALA A 69 16.99 -1.99 -1.13
C ALA A 69 17.07 -3.37 -0.45
N THR A 70 18.02 -4.19 -0.88
CA THR A 70 18.28 -5.50 -0.28
C THR A 70 18.65 -5.35 1.21
N GLY A 71 18.20 -6.28 2.05
CA GLY A 71 18.46 -6.25 3.49
C GLY A 71 17.60 -5.27 4.31
N VAL A 72 16.76 -4.43 3.68
CA VAL A 72 15.87 -3.50 4.41
C VAL A 72 14.67 -4.22 5.05
N GLY A 73 14.28 -5.38 4.51
CA GLY A 73 13.21 -6.22 5.04
C GLY A 73 11.91 -6.16 4.20
N LYS A 74 11.99 -6.54 2.92
CA LYS A 74 10.82 -6.61 2.02
C LYS A 74 9.72 -7.54 2.55
N THR A 75 10.08 -8.71 3.05
CA THR A 75 9.13 -9.68 3.63
C THR A 75 8.36 -9.11 4.82
N ARG A 76 9.03 -8.31 5.67
CA ARG A 76 8.39 -7.62 6.80
C ARG A 76 7.43 -6.53 6.32
N LEU A 77 7.79 -5.80 5.26
CA LEU A 77 6.89 -4.80 4.66
C LEU A 77 5.65 -5.47 4.07
N MET A 78 5.81 -6.60 3.37
CA MET A 78 4.69 -7.38 2.84
C MET A 78 3.73 -7.82 3.95
N GLY A 79 4.25 -8.33 5.08
CA GLY A 79 3.42 -8.66 6.24
C GLY A 79 2.71 -7.44 6.84
N ALA A 80 3.33 -6.27 6.80
CA ALA A 80 2.70 -5.01 7.22
C ALA A 80 1.54 -4.60 6.30
N PHE A 81 1.71 -4.75 4.98
CA PHE A 81 0.64 -4.49 4.00
C PHE A 81 -0.54 -5.43 4.17
N ILE A 82 -0.29 -6.73 4.30
CA ILE A 82 -1.32 -7.74 4.55
C ILE A 82 -2.09 -7.41 5.83
N SER A 83 -1.35 -7.14 6.93
CA SER A 83 -1.96 -6.78 8.22
C SER A 83 -2.80 -5.51 8.12
N TYR A 84 -2.34 -4.51 7.38
CA TYR A 84 -3.04 -3.24 7.19
C TYR A 84 -4.33 -3.43 6.38
N LEU A 85 -4.25 -4.09 5.22
CA LEU A 85 -5.39 -4.35 4.36
C LEU A 85 -6.45 -5.21 5.05
N HIS A 86 -6.02 -6.17 5.87
CA HIS A 86 -6.95 -6.95 6.69
C HIS A 86 -7.64 -6.09 7.76
N LEU A 87 -6.88 -5.35 8.57
CA LEU A 87 -7.44 -4.62 9.72
C LEU A 87 -8.22 -3.36 9.33
N ALA A 88 -7.82 -2.67 8.26
CA ALA A 88 -8.44 -1.42 7.84
C ALA A 88 -9.56 -1.63 6.80
N HIS A 89 -9.43 -2.65 5.95
CA HIS A 89 -10.32 -2.85 4.80
C HIS A 89 -10.98 -4.24 4.73
N GLY A 90 -10.68 -5.15 5.67
CA GLY A 90 -11.35 -6.44 5.78
C GLY A 90 -10.92 -7.49 4.74
N PHE A 91 -9.79 -7.30 4.05
CA PHE A 91 -9.26 -8.31 3.12
C PHE A 91 -8.77 -9.55 3.87
N ASN A 92 -9.15 -10.74 3.39
CA ASN A 92 -8.83 -12.02 4.05
C ASN A 92 -8.01 -12.98 3.17
N ASN A 93 -7.97 -12.73 1.86
CA ASN A 93 -7.32 -13.61 0.89
C ASN A 93 -6.15 -12.85 0.26
N PHE A 94 -4.95 -13.42 0.37
CA PHE A 94 -3.72 -12.85 -0.15
C PHE A 94 -2.95 -13.93 -0.91
N PHE A 95 -2.36 -13.55 -2.04
CA PHE A 95 -1.42 -14.38 -2.77
C PHE A 95 -0.01 -13.79 -2.58
N VAL A 96 0.94 -14.61 -2.15
CA VAL A 96 2.29 -14.22 -1.71
C VAL A 96 3.34 -15.05 -2.41
#